data_AF-A0A319CXT2-F1
#
_entry.id   AF-A0A319CXT2-F1
#
_cell.length_a   1.000
_cell.length_b   1.000
_cell.length_c   1.000
_cell.angle_alpha   90.00
_cell.angle_beta   90.00
_cell.angle_gamma   90.00
#
_symmetry.space_group_name_H-M   'P 1'
#
loop_
_entity.id
_entity.type
_entity.pdbx_description
1 polymer ?
#
loop_
_entity_poly.entity_id
_entity_poly.type
_entity_poly.pdbx_seq_one_letter_code
_entity_poly.pdbx_strand_id
1 'polypeptide(L)'
;MSGVSDQSSYDFKKQLQENCHALVPGYGTSYGYVPSLAAGIVFCSLFGVSMILHMIQLVWKRQWWCIVFVLGCITELIGWGGRTWSAECPYNGNAFLMQISTLIIAPTFFTAGIYVLLGRFIHLLGPETSILSPKLYLWIFVTCDVVSLVVQAVGGGMASIEVNKINGNTAPGTHTMVAGIVFQLFSISIFVFFAADFVRRTLRMRVLQNMKGSIIPLLAAMVFSVICIYIRSIYRTIELSQGWTGYLITHEIYFVVLDGVMMVLAVGVFNIFHPGWLLPKNTPKPFHEPIYSPGATEMQ
;
A
#
# COMPACT_ATOMS: atom_id res chain seq x y z
N MET A 1 6.66 48.62 -5.69
CA MET A 1 5.20 48.36 -5.71
C MET A 1 4.86 46.90 -5.95
N SER A 2 5.61 46.14 -6.75
CA SER A 2 5.40 44.69 -6.98
C SER A 2 5.55 43.81 -5.72
N GLY A 3 6.51 44.09 -4.84
CA GLY A 3 6.74 43.25 -3.65
C GLY A 3 5.63 43.29 -2.58
N VAL A 4 4.81 44.34 -2.54
CA VAL A 4 3.72 44.46 -1.54
C VAL A 4 2.48 43.68 -1.96
N SER A 5 2.17 43.62 -3.26
CA SER A 5 1.10 42.78 -3.80
C SER A 5 1.41 41.30 -3.67
N ASP A 6 2.67 40.90 -3.86
CA ASP A 6 3.11 39.50 -3.75
C ASP A 6 3.05 39.02 -2.30
N GLN A 7 3.47 39.86 -1.34
CA GLN A 7 3.36 39.57 0.09
C GLN A 7 1.91 39.39 0.52
N SER A 8 1.02 40.32 0.14
CA SER A 8 -0.40 40.25 0.49
C SER A 8 -1.09 38.99 -0.09
N SER A 9 -0.76 38.61 -1.32
CA SER A 9 -1.26 37.39 -1.94
C SER A 9 -0.75 36.12 -1.25
N TYR A 10 0.53 36.13 -0.82
CA TYR A 10 1.13 35.05 -0.05
C TYR A 10 0.47 34.91 1.34
N ASP A 11 0.29 36.01 2.07
CA ASP A 11 -0.31 35.99 3.41
C ASP A 11 -1.77 35.51 3.34
N PHE A 12 -2.51 35.90 2.29
CA PHE A 12 -3.84 35.40 2.04
C PHE A 12 -3.87 33.88 1.75
N LYS A 13 -2.95 33.38 0.90
CA LYS A 13 -2.83 31.93 0.66
C LYS A 13 -2.54 31.14 1.93
N LYS A 14 -1.70 31.69 2.81
CA LYS A 14 -1.39 31.06 4.10
C LYS A 14 -2.62 30.99 5.00
N GLN A 15 -3.41 32.07 5.07
CA GLN A 15 -4.67 32.09 5.82
C GLN A 15 -5.67 31.04 5.30
N LEU A 16 -5.76 30.87 3.97
CA LEU A 16 -6.60 29.83 3.37
C LEU A 16 -6.20 28.41 3.80
N GLN A 17 -4.92 28.17 4.09
CA GLN A 17 -4.42 26.84 4.48
C GLN A 17 -4.69 26.50 5.95
N GLU A 18 -4.81 27.51 6.82
CA GLU A 18 -5.00 27.32 8.26
C GLU A 18 -6.46 27.00 8.63
N ASN A 19 -7.43 27.58 7.92
CA ASN A 19 -8.85 27.47 8.24
C ASN A 19 -9.66 26.80 7.12
N CYS A 20 -10.91 26.45 7.40
CA CYS A 20 -11.82 25.93 6.39
C CYS A 20 -12.44 27.08 5.59
N HIS A 21 -12.19 27.10 4.28
CA HIS A 21 -12.73 28.09 3.37
C HIS A 21 -13.30 27.41 2.12
N ALA A 22 -14.41 27.95 1.62
CA ALA A 22 -14.94 27.60 0.31
C ALA A 22 -13.95 27.99 -0.81
N LEU A 23 -14.13 27.42 -2.00
CA LEU A 23 -13.30 27.71 -3.16
C LEU A 23 -13.32 29.22 -3.49
N VAL A 24 -12.14 29.84 -3.54
CA VAL A 24 -11.96 31.25 -3.90
C VAL A 24 -11.44 31.33 -5.34
N PRO A 25 -12.18 31.96 -6.28
CA PRO A 25 -11.73 32.12 -7.65
C PRO A 25 -10.37 32.83 -7.73
N GLY A 26 -9.46 32.33 -8.59
CA GLY A 26 -8.12 32.90 -8.77
C GLY A 26 -7.03 32.31 -7.87
N TYR A 27 -7.37 31.48 -6.88
CA TYR A 27 -6.41 30.78 -6.03
C TYR A 27 -6.51 29.26 -6.22
N GLY A 28 -5.41 28.64 -6.68
CA GLY A 28 -5.32 27.19 -6.82
C GLY A 28 -5.24 26.45 -5.48
N THR A 29 -5.78 25.24 -5.43
CA THR A 29 -5.67 24.32 -4.29
C THR A 29 -4.42 23.46 -4.42
N SER A 30 -3.99 22.80 -3.34
CA SER A 30 -2.88 21.83 -3.38
C SER A 30 -3.15 20.62 -4.29
N TYR A 31 -4.42 20.39 -4.64
CA TYR A 31 -4.85 19.32 -5.54
C TYR A 31 -4.90 19.75 -7.01
N GLY A 32 -5.01 21.05 -7.29
CA GLY A 32 -5.35 21.57 -8.62
C GLY A 32 -6.84 21.44 -8.99
N TYR A 33 -7.66 20.87 -8.11
CA TYR A 33 -9.12 20.74 -8.22
C TYR A 33 -9.74 20.71 -6.81
N VAL A 34 -11.07 20.62 -6.73
CA VAL A 34 -11.79 20.37 -5.47
C VAL A 34 -12.11 18.88 -5.38
N PRO A 35 -11.59 18.15 -4.36
CA PRO A 35 -11.88 16.72 -4.20
C PRO A 35 -13.37 16.41 -4.12
N SER A 36 -13.78 15.27 -4.67
CA SER A 36 -15.15 14.80 -4.57
C SER A 36 -15.47 14.30 -3.16
N LEU A 37 -16.46 14.93 -2.53
CA LEU A 37 -17.00 14.50 -1.24
C LEU A 37 -17.52 13.06 -1.30
N ALA A 38 -18.23 12.72 -2.38
CA ALA A 38 -18.81 11.40 -2.57
C ALA A 38 -17.72 10.31 -2.65
N ALA A 39 -16.63 10.57 -3.39
CA ALA A 39 -15.49 9.65 -3.44
C ALA A 39 -14.89 9.46 -2.03
N GLY A 40 -14.65 10.56 -1.30
CA GLY A 40 -14.16 10.52 0.08
C GLY A 40 -14.99 9.60 0.98
N ILE A 41 -16.31 9.82 1.03
CA ILE A 41 -17.24 9.04 1.87
C ILE A 41 -17.26 7.56 1.47
N VAL A 42 -17.27 7.25 0.17
CA VAL A 42 -17.29 5.87 -0.33
C VAL A 42 -16.04 5.11 0.11
N PHE A 43 -14.84 5.67 -0.10
CA PHE A 43 -13.61 4.99 0.28
C PHE A 43 -13.43 4.92 1.80
N CYS A 44 -13.81 5.96 2.55
CA CYS A 44 -13.88 5.88 4.01
C CYS A 44 -14.76 4.71 4.46
N SER A 45 -15.94 4.56 3.86
CA SER A 45 -16.87 3.47 4.19
C SER A 45 -16.28 2.10 3.85
N LEU A 46 -15.67 1.95 2.66
CA LEU A 46 -15.07 0.70 2.20
C LEU A 46 -13.90 0.26 3.08
N PHE A 47 -12.96 1.17 3.39
CA PHE A 47 -11.84 0.87 4.28
C PHE A 47 -12.28 0.70 5.73
N GLY A 48 -13.28 1.45 6.20
CA GLY A 48 -13.87 1.28 7.53
C GLY A 48 -14.52 -0.10 7.71
N VAL A 49 -15.32 -0.55 6.73
CA VAL A 49 -15.90 -1.90 6.74
C VAL A 49 -14.80 -2.96 6.68
N SER A 50 -13.83 -2.81 5.78
CA SER A 50 -12.68 -3.73 5.68
C SER A 50 -11.88 -3.82 6.99
N MET A 51 -11.64 -2.69 7.65
CA MET A 51 -10.97 -2.62 8.96
C MET A 51 -11.73 -3.44 10.01
N ILE A 52 -13.05 -3.25 10.10
CA ILE A 52 -13.89 -3.97 11.06
C ILE A 52 -13.88 -5.48 10.76
N LEU A 53 -14.00 -5.87 9.49
CA LEU A 53 -13.97 -7.28 9.10
C LEU A 53 -12.62 -7.93 9.44
N HIS A 54 -11.50 -7.30 9.08
CA HIS A 54 -10.16 -7.79 9.44
C HIS A 54 -9.97 -7.85 10.95
N MET A 55 -10.50 -6.88 11.72
CA MET A 55 -10.43 -6.90 13.19
C MET A 55 -11.20 -8.09 13.78
N ILE A 56 -12.44 -8.33 13.31
CA ILE A 56 -13.24 -9.48 13.74
C ILE A 56 -12.52 -10.79 13.39
N GLN A 57 -11.98 -10.90 12.17
CA GLN A 57 -11.25 -12.08 11.71
C GLN A 57 -9.95 -12.31 12.50
N LEU A 58 -9.22 -11.25 12.82
CA LEU A 58 -8.02 -11.25 13.66
C LEU A 58 -8.31 -11.84 15.04
N VAL A 59 -9.34 -11.31 15.72
CA VAL A 59 -9.72 -11.73 17.08
C VAL A 59 -10.29 -13.14 17.07
N TRP A 60 -11.20 -13.46 16.16
CA TRP A 60 -11.86 -14.77 16.11
C TRP A 60 -10.87 -15.89 15.73
N LYS A 61 -10.00 -15.67 14.74
CA LYS A 61 -9.07 -16.70 14.26
C LYS A 61 -7.69 -16.66 14.92
N ARG A 62 -7.45 -15.68 15.79
CA ARG A 62 -6.21 -15.48 16.56
C ARG A 62 -4.96 -15.50 15.66
N GLN A 63 -5.10 -14.99 14.43
CA GLN A 63 -4.02 -14.88 13.45
C GLN A 63 -3.35 -13.51 13.58
N TRP A 64 -2.59 -13.30 14.66
CA TRP A 64 -2.05 -11.98 15.04
C TRP A 64 -1.26 -11.24 13.95
N TRP A 65 -0.64 -11.98 13.02
CA TRP A 65 0.07 -11.37 11.90
C TRP A 65 -0.84 -10.61 10.92
N CYS A 66 -2.15 -10.91 10.87
CA CYS A 66 -3.12 -10.17 10.07
C CYS A 66 -3.36 -8.73 10.59
N ILE A 67 -2.80 -8.36 11.75
CA ILE A 67 -2.90 -7.00 12.29
C ILE A 67 -2.40 -5.93 11.31
N VAL A 68 -1.45 -6.27 10.44
CA VAL A 68 -0.96 -5.35 9.42
C VAL A 68 -2.05 -4.94 8.43
N PHE A 69 -3.00 -5.82 8.08
CA PHE A 69 -4.13 -5.43 7.24
C PHE A 69 -5.07 -4.44 7.96
N VAL A 70 -5.25 -4.60 9.27
CA VAL A 70 -6.02 -3.64 10.09
C VAL A 70 -5.31 -2.28 10.12
N LEU A 71 -3.99 -2.26 10.39
CA LEU A 71 -3.20 -1.03 10.42
C LEU A 71 -3.19 -0.32 9.06
N GLY A 72 -3.08 -1.06 7.96
CA GLY A 72 -3.18 -0.50 6.63
C GLY A 72 -4.58 0.07 6.34
N CYS A 73 -5.66 -0.59 6.76
CA CYS A 73 -7.02 -0.06 6.61
C CYS A 73 -7.25 1.20 7.46
N ILE A 74 -6.72 1.26 8.69
CA ILE A 74 -6.75 2.49 9.51
C ILE A 74 -6.03 3.63 8.78
N THR A 75 -4.87 3.33 8.22
CA THR A 75 -4.04 4.32 7.52
C THR A 75 -4.74 4.83 6.26
N GLU A 76 -5.34 3.95 5.45
CA GLU A 76 -6.21 4.36 4.33
C GLU A 76 -7.41 5.19 4.80
N LEU A 77 -8.09 4.77 5.87
CA LEU A 77 -9.26 5.46 6.41
C LEU A 77 -8.93 6.90 6.82
N ILE A 78 -7.77 7.13 7.45
CA ILE A 78 -7.29 8.48 7.80
C ILE A 78 -7.03 9.30 6.52
N GLY A 79 -6.44 8.68 5.49
CA GLY A 79 -6.14 9.34 4.24
C GLY A 79 -7.39 9.79 3.48
N TRP A 80 -8.35 8.89 3.31
CA TRP A 80 -9.64 9.20 2.72
C TRP A 80 -10.49 10.14 3.60
N GLY A 81 -10.30 10.09 4.92
CA GLY A 81 -10.88 11.07 5.85
C GLY A 81 -10.34 12.48 5.59
N GLY A 82 -9.03 12.61 5.38
CA GLY A 82 -8.40 13.90 5.01
C GLY A 82 -8.84 14.40 3.65
N ARG A 83 -9.07 13.49 2.71
CA ARG A 83 -9.67 13.82 1.42
C ARG A 83 -11.10 14.34 1.55
N THR A 84 -11.91 13.67 2.37
CA THR A 84 -13.30 14.07 2.65
C THR A 84 -13.33 15.46 3.29
N TRP A 85 -12.44 15.73 4.24
CA TRP A 85 -12.27 17.07 4.80
C TRP A 85 -11.84 18.09 3.74
N SER A 86 -10.94 17.70 2.83
CA SER A 86 -10.51 18.57 1.73
C SER A 86 -11.60 18.85 0.69
N ALA A 87 -12.65 18.04 0.60
CA ALA A 87 -13.78 18.33 -0.29
C ALA A 87 -14.56 19.58 0.18
N GLU A 88 -14.71 19.75 1.49
CA GLU A 88 -15.37 20.91 2.11
C GLU A 88 -14.41 22.08 2.33
N CYS A 89 -13.13 21.78 2.60
CA CYS A 89 -12.07 22.74 2.90
C CYS A 89 -10.88 22.57 1.94
N PRO A 90 -10.99 22.97 0.65
CA PRO A 90 -10.05 22.59 -0.41
C PRO A 90 -8.62 23.11 -0.26
N TYR A 91 -8.44 24.16 0.55
CA TYR A 91 -7.15 24.76 0.81
C TYR A 91 -6.45 24.21 2.05
N ASN A 92 -7.16 23.46 2.91
CA ASN A 92 -6.63 23.10 4.23
C ASN A 92 -5.36 22.24 4.12
N GLY A 93 -4.24 22.79 4.61
CA GLY A 93 -2.93 22.16 4.47
C GLY A 93 -2.82 20.86 5.27
N ASN A 94 -3.46 20.79 6.44
CA ASN A 94 -3.45 19.60 7.29
C ASN A 94 -4.27 18.46 6.67
N ALA A 95 -5.42 18.76 6.09
CA ALA A 95 -6.24 17.77 5.40
C ALA A 95 -5.50 17.17 4.19
N PHE A 96 -4.81 18.00 3.41
CA PHE A 96 -3.93 17.56 2.32
C PHE A 96 -2.75 16.72 2.81
N LEU A 97 -2.02 17.18 3.83
CA LEU A 97 -0.88 16.46 4.40
C LEU A 97 -1.31 15.11 4.96
N MET A 98 -2.45 15.08 5.65
CA MET A 98 -3.04 13.86 6.20
C MET A 98 -3.37 12.87 5.09
N GLN A 99 -4.03 13.31 4.02
CA GLN A 99 -4.30 12.47 2.85
C GLN A 99 -2.99 11.92 2.26
N ILE A 100 -2.08 12.80 1.85
CA ILE A 100 -0.94 12.38 1.05
C ILE A 100 0.02 11.47 1.81
N SER A 101 0.25 11.77 3.10
CA SER A 101 1.21 11.03 3.92
C SER A 101 0.69 9.63 4.25
N THR A 102 -0.57 9.54 4.67
CA THR A 102 -1.14 8.25 5.08
C THR A 102 -1.41 7.34 3.90
N LEU A 103 -1.90 7.87 2.77
CA LEU A 103 -2.07 7.05 1.57
C LEU A 103 -0.73 6.52 1.04
N ILE A 104 0.36 7.29 1.13
CA ILE A 104 1.71 6.77 0.82
C ILE A 104 2.10 5.60 1.73
N ILE A 105 1.81 5.69 3.03
CA ILE A 105 2.25 4.71 4.03
C ILE A 105 1.42 3.43 3.96
N ALA A 106 0.11 3.53 3.77
CA ALA A 106 -0.84 2.42 3.85
C ALA A 106 -0.44 1.15 3.08
N PRO A 107 0.00 1.21 1.80
CA PRO A 107 0.38 0.03 1.03
C PRO A 107 1.46 -0.83 1.69
N THR A 108 2.38 -0.22 2.44
CA THR A 108 3.48 -0.96 3.08
C THR A 108 2.99 -1.97 4.14
N PHE A 109 1.86 -1.67 4.78
CA PHE A 109 1.24 -2.61 5.70
C PHE A 109 0.60 -3.80 4.95
N PHE A 110 0.01 -3.56 3.79
CA PHE A 110 -0.57 -4.64 2.99
C PHE A 110 0.52 -5.52 2.36
N THR A 111 1.62 -4.93 1.86
CA THR A 111 2.77 -5.69 1.37
C THR A 111 3.42 -6.51 2.48
N ALA A 112 3.56 -5.97 3.69
CA ALA A 112 4.06 -6.73 4.85
C ALA A 112 3.20 -7.98 5.12
N GLY A 113 1.87 -7.85 5.04
CA GLY A 113 0.94 -8.98 5.15
C GLY A 113 1.14 -10.03 4.06
N ILE A 114 1.34 -9.58 2.82
CA ILE A 114 1.64 -10.45 1.68
C ILE A 114 2.99 -11.15 1.84
N TYR A 115 4.03 -10.49 2.36
CA TYR A 115 5.34 -11.11 2.60
C TYR A 115 5.22 -12.25 3.62
N VAL A 116 4.46 -12.05 4.69
CA VAL A 116 4.15 -13.10 5.67
C VAL A 116 3.36 -14.24 5.02
N LEU A 117 2.35 -13.90 4.22
CA LEU A 117 1.51 -14.89 3.54
C LEU A 117 2.31 -15.76 2.56
N LEU A 118 3.17 -15.15 1.74
CA LEU A 118 4.08 -15.87 0.85
C LEU A 118 5.01 -16.78 1.65
N GLY A 119 5.60 -16.28 2.73
CA GLY A 119 6.45 -17.08 3.61
C GLY A 119 5.73 -18.30 4.19
N ARG A 120 4.43 -18.18 4.51
CA ARG A 120 3.59 -19.31 4.96
C ARG A 120 3.30 -20.29 3.83
N PHE A 121 3.04 -19.80 2.62
CA PHE A 121 2.89 -20.69 1.47
C PHE A 121 4.15 -21.49 1.18
N ILE A 122 5.33 -20.88 1.26
CA ILE A 122 6.61 -21.59 1.06
C ILE A 122 6.80 -22.68 2.13
N HIS A 123 6.44 -22.41 3.39
CA HIS A 123 6.47 -23.46 4.43
C HIS A 123 5.50 -24.61 4.16
N LEU A 124 4.32 -24.33 3.59
CA LEU A 124 3.30 -25.33 3.30
C LEU A 124 3.59 -26.16 2.04
N LEU A 125 4.10 -25.51 0.99
CA LEU A 125 4.34 -26.13 -0.31
C LEU A 125 5.77 -26.66 -0.47
N GLY A 126 6.65 -26.36 0.49
CA GLY A 126 8.04 -26.81 0.54
C GLY A 126 9.03 -25.75 0.03
N PRO A 127 10.27 -25.74 0.55
CA PRO A 127 11.28 -24.74 0.21
C PRO A 127 11.66 -24.72 -1.28
N GLU A 128 11.52 -25.85 -1.99
CA GLU A 128 11.80 -25.99 -3.43
C GLU A 128 10.92 -25.07 -4.32
N THR A 129 9.82 -24.57 -3.77
CA THR A 129 8.93 -23.61 -4.46
C THR A 129 9.51 -22.21 -4.54
N SER A 130 10.59 -21.88 -3.80
CA SER A 130 11.11 -20.52 -3.68
C SER A 130 12.64 -20.48 -3.77
N ILE A 131 13.16 -19.39 -4.34
CA ILE A 131 14.60 -19.10 -4.36
C ILE A 131 15.10 -18.65 -2.98
N LEU A 132 14.29 -17.83 -2.30
CA LEU A 132 14.64 -17.25 -1.01
C LEU A 132 13.94 -17.99 0.12
N SER A 133 14.55 -17.98 1.30
CA SER A 133 13.90 -18.50 2.49
C SER A 133 12.72 -17.58 2.89
N PRO A 134 11.66 -18.14 3.51
CA PRO A 134 10.49 -17.37 3.95
C PRO A 134 10.81 -16.14 4.80
N LYS A 135 11.84 -16.23 5.66
CA LYS A 135 12.26 -15.14 6.55
C LYS A 135 12.98 -14.02 5.81
N LEU A 136 13.69 -14.36 4.73
CA LEU A 136 14.42 -13.40 3.89
C LEU A 136 13.46 -12.42 3.18
N TYR A 137 12.30 -12.91 2.69
CA TYR A 137 11.27 -12.02 2.14
C TYR A 137 10.84 -10.95 3.13
N LEU A 138 10.46 -11.36 4.34
CA LEU A 138 10.00 -10.43 5.35
C LEU A 138 11.09 -9.41 5.72
N TRP A 139 12.30 -9.88 6.03
CA TRP A 139 13.37 -9.00 6.50
C TRP A 139 13.87 -8.03 5.42
N ILE A 140 14.12 -8.51 4.21
CA ILE A 140 14.64 -7.65 3.13
C ILE A 140 13.57 -6.62 2.74
N PHE A 141 12.38 -7.07 2.35
CA PHE A 141 11.41 -6.19 1.72
C PHE A 141 10.77 -5.22 2.72
N VAL A 142 10.53 -5.63 3.98
CA VAL A 142 10.06 -4.69 5.02
C VAL A 142 11.13 -3.65 5.34
N THR A 143 12.41 -4.04 5.40
CA THR A 143 13.49 -3.07 5.64
C THR A 143 13.57 -2.06 4.49
N CYS A 144 13.47 -2.51 3.23
CA CYS A 144 13.39 -1.61 2.09
C CYS A 144 12.18 -0.66 2.18
N ASP A 145 11.01 -1.18 2.54
CA ASP A 145 9.79 -0.38 2.70
C ASP A 145 9.98 0.68 3.80
N VAL A 146 10.51 0.32 4.97
CA VAL A 146 10.79 1.27 6.07
C VAL A 146 11.78 2.35 5.66
N VAL A 147 12.90 1.98 5.03
CA VAL A 147 13.90 2.95 4.54
C VAL A 147 13.26 3.89 3.52
N SER A 148 12.47 3.35 2.60
CA SER A 148 11.77 4.15 1.59
C SER A 148 10.80 5.15 2.22
N LEU A 149 10.05 4.75 3.25
CA LEU A 149 9.11 5.61 3.95
C LEU A 149 9.80 6.71 4.75
N VAL A 150 10.96 6.42 5.36
CA VAL A 150 11.77 7.44 6.04
C VAL A 150 12.24 8.51 5.05
N VAL A 151 12.76 8.10 3.89
CA VAL A 151 13.16 9.04 2.83
C VAL A 151 11.97 9.87 2.35
N GLN A 152 10.80 9.26 2.20
CA GLN A 152 9.55 9.95 1.82
C GLN A 152 9.09 10.94 2.88
N ALA A 153 9.14 10.58 4.16
CA ALA A 153 8.75 11.46 5.26
C ALA A 153 9.68 12.68 5.34
N VAL A 154 10.99 12.49 5.17
CA VAL A 154 11.97 13.58 5.12
C VAL A 154 11.69 14.49 3.92
N GLY A 155 11.53 13.92 2.72
CA GLY A 155 11.23 14.69 1.52
C GLY A 155 9.92 15.47 1.60
N GLY A 156 8.86 14.84 2.09
CA GLY A 156 7.55 15.47 2.31
C GLY A 156 7.61 16.60 3.35
N GLY A 157 8.34 16.39 4.45
CA GLY A 157 8.57 17.41 5.47
C GLY A 157 9.37 18.61 4.95
N MET A 158 10.40 18.37 4.14
CA MET A 158 11.15 19.45 3.48
C MET A 158 10.26 20.22 2.50
N ALA A 159 9.44 19.53 1.71
CA ALA A 159 8.53 20.16 0.77
C ALA A 159 7.48 21.03 1.48
N SER A 160 6.91 20.56 2.59
CA SER A 160 5.87 21.30 3.33
C SER A 160 6.39 22.59 4.00
N ILE A 161 7.64 22.60 4.44
CA ILE A 161 8.29 23.81 4.98
C ILE A 161 8.46 24.87 3.89
N GLU A 162 8.83 24.45 2.68
CA GLU A 162 9.06 25.36 1.55
C GLU A 162 7.75 25.93 0.97
N VAL A 163 6.63 25.19 1.02
CA VAL A 163 5.29 25.72 0.62
C VAL A 163 4.92 26.99 1.39
N ASN A 164 5.40 27.11 2.62
CA ASN A 164 5.13 28.25 3.49
C ASN A 164 6.12 29.41 3.30
N LYS A 165 6.86 29.51 2.18
CA LYS A 165 7.78 30.63 1.92
C LYS A 165 7.44 31.31 0.60
N ILE A 166 7.54 32.64 0.54
CA ILE A 166 7.19 33.48 -0.62
C ILE A 166 7.97 33.08 -1.89
N ASN A 167 9.19 32.57 -1.72
CA ASN A 167 10.04 32.02 -2.80
C ASN A 167 10.56 30.62 -2.44
N GLY A 168 9.79 29.85 -1.67
CA GLY A 168 10.19 28.51 -1.26
C GLY A 168 10.22 27.58 -2.45
N ASN A 169 11.29 26.80 -2.56
CA ASN A 169 11.41 25.82 -3.63
C ASN A 169 11.10 24.44 -3.06
N THR A 170 9.93 23.90 -3.40
CA THR A 170 9.51 22.56 -2.96
C THR A 170 10.21 21.43 -3.72
N ALA A 171 10.94 21.73 -4.80
CA ALA A 171 11.54 20.72 -5.66
C ALA A 171 12.55 19.80 -4.94
N PRO A 172 13.49 20.28 -4.10
CA PRO A 172 14.41 19.40 -3.37
C PRO A 172 13.69 18.39 -2.47
N GLY A 173 12.67 18.85 -1.73
CA GLY A 173 11.84 17.96 -0.90
C GLY A 173 11.04 16.96 -1.74
N THR A 174 10.43 17.44 -2.84
CA THR A 174 9.67 16.61 -3.77
C THR A 174 10.55 15.53 -4.42
N HIS A 175 11.75 15.89 -4.90
CA HIS A 175 12.70 14.94 -5.49
C HIS A 175 13.19 13.91 -4.46
N THR A 176 13.40 14.33 -3.20
CA THR A 176 13.76 13.42 -2.11
C THR A 176 12.62 12.43 -1.85
N MET A 177 11.37 12.91 -1.81
CA MET A 177 10.20 12.04 -1.66
C MET A 177 10.06 11.06 -2.83
N VAL A 178 10.20 11.53 -4.07
CA VAL A 178 10.16 10.70 -5.28
C VAL A 178 11.26 9.65 -5.27
N ALA A 179 12.47 9.97 -4.80
CA ALA A 179 13.56 9.01 -4.69
C ALA A 179 13.19 7.84 -3.77
N GLY A 180 12.54 8.12 -2.64
CA GLY A 180 12.02 7.08 -1.75
C GLY A 180 10.97 6.20 -2.43
N ILE A 181 10.03 6.80 -3.18
CA ILE A 181 8.99 6.06 -3.91
C ILE A 181 9.59 5.19 -5.03
N VAL A 182 10.59 5.71 -5.76
CA VAL A 182 11.28 4.95 -6.81
C VAL A 182 12.04 3.77 -6.21
N PHE A 183 12.71 3.97 -5.08
CA PHE A 183 13.38 2.89 -4.36
C PHE A 183 12.38 1.82 -3.89
N GLN A 184 11.21 2.24 -3.40
CA GLN A 184 10.12 1.34 -3.04
C GLN A 184 9.60 0.56 -4.26
N LEU A 185 9.38 1.24 -5.40
CA LEU A 185 8.96 0.61 -6.67
C LEU A 185 9.98 -0.43 -7.16
N PHE A 186 11.27 -0.13 -7.04
CA PHE A 186 12.35 -1.07 -7.37
C PHE A 186 12.29 -2.32 -6.49
N SER A 187 12.12 -2.13 -5.18
CA SER A 187 12.02 -3.22 -4.21
C SER A 187 10.81 -4.12 -4.48
N ILE A 188 9.61 -3.54 -4.67
CA ILE A 188 8.41 -4.31 -4.98
C ILE A 188 8.51 -4.99 -6.36
N SER A 189 9.20 -4.41 -7.35
CA SER A 189 9.43 -5.06 -8.65
C SER A 189 10.24 -6.34 -8.49
N ILE A 190 11.29 -6.31 -7.66
CA ILE A 190 12.07 -7.51 -7.31
C ILE A 190 11.19 -8.53 -6.58
N PHE A 191 10.35 -8.08 -5.65
CA PHE A 191 9.41 -8.98 -4.96
C PHE A 191 8.43 -9.64 -5.94
N VAL A 192 7.84 -8.88 -6.86
CA VAL A 192 6.92 -9.38 -7.90
C VAL A 192 7.60 -10.44 -8.76
N PHE A 193 8.87 -10.21 -9.15
CA PHE A 193 9.66 -11.21 -9.87
C PHE A 193 9.77 -12.52 -9.07
N PHE A 194 10.13 -12.45 -7.79
CA PHE A 194 10.22 -13.63 -6.95
C PHE A 194 8.87 -14.31 -6.68
N ALA A 195 7.80 -13.54 -6.51
CA ALA A 195 6.45 -14.06 -6.35
C ALA A 195 5.97 -14.78 -7.62
N ALA A 196 6.28 -14.23 -8.80
CA ALA A 196 6.01 -14.87 -10.08
C ALA A 196 6.81 -16.16 -10.26
N ASP A 197 8.09 -16.17 -9.88
CA ASP A 197 8.91 -17.40 -9.90
C ASP A 197 8.35 -18.47 -8.95
N PHE A 198 7.92 -18.07 -7.76
CA PHE A 198 7.25 -18.95 -6.81
C PHE A 198 5.99 -19.59 -7.43
N VAL A 199 5.08 -18.78 -7.99
CA VAL A 199 3.85 -19.28 -8.64
C VAL A 199 4.20 -20.23 -9.79
N ARG A 200 5.18 -19.88 -10.64
CA ARG A 200 5.64 -20.69 -11.76
C ARG A 200 6.17 -22.05 -11.30
N ARG A 201 7.01 -22.08 -10.26
CA ARG A 201 7.56 -23.33 -9.68
C ARG A 201 6.46 -24.19 -9.09
N THR A 202 5.55 -23.59 -8.32
CA THR A 202 4.40 -24.27 -7.73
C THR A 202 3.51 -24.93 -8.78
N LEU A 203 3.25 -24.25 -9.90
CA LEU A 203 2.49 -24.80 -11.02
C LEU A 203 3.27 -25.91 -11.76
N ARG A 204 4.56 -25.71 -12.03
CA ARG A 204 5.40 -26.69 -12.75
C ARG A 204 5.54 -28.00 -11.99
N MET A 205 5.74 -27.93 -10.67
CA MET A 205 5.87 -29.11 -9.81
C MET A 205 4.53 -29.81 -9.54
N ARG A 206 3.40 -29.28 -10.07
CA ARG A 206 2.05 -29.81 -9.85
C ARG A 206 1.70 -30.01 -8.37
N VAL A 207 2.36 -29.27 -7.46
CA VAL A 207 2.14 -29.36 -6.00
C VAL A 207 0.68 -29.03 -5.67
N LEU A 208 0.06 -28.13 -6.45
CA LEU A 208 -1.34 -27.76 -6.30
C LEU A 208 -2.32 -28.89 -6.66
N GLN A 209 -1.94 -29.86 -7.51
CA GLN A 209 -2.83 -30.96 -7.91
C GLN A 209 -3.03 -31.97 -6.77
N ASN A 210 -2.05 -32.10 -5.88
CA ASN A 210 -2.11 -32.98 -4.72
C ASN A 210 -2.77 -32.31 -3.50
N MET A 211 -3.07 -31.01 -3.59
CA MET A 211 -3.63 -30.22 -2.50
C MET A 211 -5.16 -30.11 -2.66
N LYS A 212 -5.91 -30.76 -1.76
CA LYS A 212 -7.37 -30.57 -1.68
C LYS A 212 -7.71 -29.27 -0.94
N GLY A 213 -8.57 -28.45 -1.55
CA GLY A 213 -9.37 -27.40 -0.89
C GLY A 213 -8.63 -26.14 -0.42
N SER A 214 -9.30 -24.99 -0.54
CA SER A 214 -9.01 -23.69 0.09
C SER A 214 -7.67 -22.97 -0.22
N ILE A 215 -6.59 -23.66 -0.56
CA ILE A 215 -5.26 -23.06 -0.80
C ILE A 215 -5.19 -22.32 -2.13
N ILE A 216 -5.78 -22.88 -3.19
CA ILE A 216 -5.83 -22.27 -4.54
C ILE A 216 -6.48 -20.89 -4.53
N PRO A 217 -7.68 -20.69 -3.95
CA PRO A 217 -8.30 -19.36 -3.92
C PRO A 217 -7.50 -18.36 -3.08
N LEU A 218 -6.82 -18.79 -2.00
CA LEU A 218 -5.94 -17.91 -1.23
C LEU A 218 -4.69 -17.50 -2.04
N LEU A 219 -4.13 -18.43 -2.81
CA LEU A 219 -2.99 -18.13 -3.69
C LEU A 219 -3.41 -17.15 -4.80
N ALA A 220 -4.58 -17.36 -5.41
CA ALA A 220 -5.14 -16.44 -6.39
C ALA A 220 -5.41 -15.04 -5.78
N ALA A 221 -5.94 -14.98 -4.56
CA ALA A 221 -6.13 -13.74 -3.82
C ALA A 221 -4.81 -13.00 -3.57
N MET A 222 -3.75 -13.72 -3.19
CA MET A 222 -2.41 -13.15 -3.01
C MET A 222 -1.87 -12.57 -4.32
N VAL A 223 -1.94 -13.33 -5.43
CA VAL A 223 -1.47 -12.86 -6.74
C VAL A 223 -2.25 -11.62 -7.19
N PHE A 224 -3.58 -11.64 -7.04
CA PHE A 224 -4.42 -10.49 -7.36
C PHE A 224 -4.04 -9.25 -6.55
N SER A 225 -3.87 -9.40 -5.23
CA SER A 225 -3.47 -8.31 -4.34
C SER A 225 -2.10 -7.73 -4.70
N VAL A 226 -1.12 -8.59 -5.03
CA VAL A 226 0.21 -8.18 -5.50
C VAL A 226 0.12 -7.35 -6.78
N ILE A 227 -0.70 -7.78 -7.74
CA ILE A 227 -0.89 -7.03 -9.01
C ILE A 227 -1.50 -5.66 -8.73
N CYS A 228 -2.54 -5.57 -7.90
CA CYS A 228 -3.18 -4.30 -7.55
C CYS A 228 -2.20 -3.33 -6.88
N ILE A 229 -1.43 -3.79 -5.90
CA ILE A 229 -0.44 -2.94 -5.22
C ILE A 229 0.66 -2.52 -6.20
N TYR A 230 1.11 -3.40 -7.10
CA TYR A 230 2.13 -3.08 -8.08
C TYR A 230 1.69 -2.00 -9.07
N ILE A 231 0.46 -2.11 -9.59
CA ILE A 231 -0.14 -1.08 -10.46
C ILE A 231 -0.19 0.27 -9.73
N ARG A 232 -0.64 0.28 -8.47
CA ARG A 232 -0.64 1.48 -7.63
C ARG A 232 0.78 2.04 -7.46
N SER A 233 1.77 1.21 -7.17
CA SER A 233 3.16 1.66 -7.00
C SER A 233 3.69 2.36 -8.25
N ILE A 234 3.42 1.81 -9.44
CA ILE A 234 3.79 2.44 -10.72
C ILE A 234 3.08 3.78 -10.89
N TYR A 235 1.74 3.81 -10.69
CA TYR A 235 0.96 5.05 -10.77
C TYR A 235 1.53 6.13 -9.85
N ARG A 236 1.80 5.80 -8.59
CA ARG A 236 2.28 6.74 -7.58
C ARG A 236 3.67 7.30 -7.94
N THR A 237 4.56 6.45 -8.45
CA THR A 237 5.87 6.89 -8.95
C THR A 237 5.71 7.89 -10.09
N ILE A 238 4.87 7.59 -11.08
CA ILE A 238 4.66 8.48 -12.23
C ILE A 238 4.00 9.79 -11.79
N GLU A 239 2.93 9.71 -10.98
CA GLU A 239 2.19 10.87 -10.47
C GLU A 239 3.12 11.87 -9.77
N LEU A 240 3.94 11.42 -8.84
CA LEU A 240 4.83 12.31 -8.09
C LEU A 240 6.10 12.70 -8.86
N SER A 241 6.54 11.90 -9.83
CA SER A 241 7.65 12.27 -10.72
C SER A 241 7.28 13.41 -11.67
N GLN A 242 6.00 13.55 -12.04
CA GLN A 242 5.50 14.70 -12.83
C GLN A 242 5.43 16.00 -12.01
N GLY A 243 5.52 15.90 -10.67
CA GLY A 243 5.40 17.03 -9.76
C GLY A 243 3.96 17.48 -9.52
N TRP A 244 3.79 18.52 -8.70
CA TRP A 244 2.51 18.98 -8.17
C TRP A 244 1.55 19.61 -9.21
N THR A 245 2.06 19.92 -10.40
CA THR A 245 1.30 20.49 -11.51
C THR A 245 1.11 19.48 -12.65
N GLY A 246 1.49 18.22 -12.44
CA GLY A 246 1.37 17.14 -13.42
C GLY A 246 -0.08 16.82 -13.80
N TYR A 247 -0.26 16.17 -14.96
CA TYR A 247 -1.58 15.79 -15.44
C TYR A 247 -2.26 14.78 -14.51
N LEU A 248 -1.50 13.80 -13.99
CA LEU A 248 -2.06 12.76 -13.13
C LEU A 248 -2.53 13.29 -11.77
N ILE A 249 -1.74 14.16 -11.13
CA ILE A 249 -2.08 14.66 -9.79
C ILE A 249 -3.26 15.63 -9.82
N THR A 250 -3.50 16.31 -10.95
CA THR A 250 -4.57 17.30 -11.15
C THR A 250 -5.88 16.71 -11.67
N HIS A 251 -5.91 15.42 -12.04
CA HIS A 251 -7.10 14.74 -12.54
C HIS A 251 -7.57 13.66 -11.56
N GLU A 252 -8.64 13.97 -10.82
CA GLU A 252 -9.17 13.13 -9.73
C GLU A 252 -9.42 11.66 -10.11
N ILE A 253 -9.91 11.41 -11.32
CA ILE A 253 -10.32 10.06 -11.75
C ILE A 253 -9.15 9.07 -11.67
N TYR A 254 -7.95 9.48 -12.07
CA TYR A 254 -6.78 8.59 -12.04
C TYR A 254 -6.40 8.24 -10.62
N PHE A 255 -6.42 9.22 -9.71
CA PHE A 255 -6.17 8.99 -8.30
C PHE A 255 -7.21 8.04 -7.69
N VAL A 256 -8.50 8.29 -7.93
CA VAL A 256 -9.59 7.44 -7.40
C VAL A 256 -9.47 6.00 -7.87
N VAL A 257 -9.19 5.77 -9.16
CA VAL A 257 -9.14 4.42 -9.73
C VAL A 257 -7.81 3.72 -9.45
N LEU A 258 -6.68 4.37 -9.71
CA LEU A 258 -5.35 3.73 -9.67
C LEU A 258 -4.73 3.71 -8.27
N ASP A 259 -5.16 4.60 -7.36
CA ASP A 259 -4.76 4.59 -5.95
C ASP A 259 -5.87 3.95 -5.09
N GLY A 260 -7.08 4.53 -5.11
CA GLY A 260 -8.18 4.08 -4.24
C GLY A 260 -8.72 2.70 -4.55
N VAL A 261 -9.26 2.49 -5.77
CA VAL A 261 -9.90 1.22 -6.13
C VAL A 261 -8.90 0.07 -6.05
N MET A 262 -7.66 0.26 -6.51
CA MET A 262 -6.62 -0.77 -6.43
C MET A 262 -6.39 -1.24 -4.99
N MET A 263 -6.36 -0.35 -4.02
CA MET A 263 -6.14 -0.75 -2.62
C MET A 263 -7.36 -1.37 -1.96
N VAL A 264 -8.56 -0.90 -2.26
CA VAL A 264 -9.78 -1.55 -1.80
C VAL A 264 -9.83 -2.99 -2.31
N LEU A 265 -9.48 -3.22 -3.58
CA LEU A 265 -9.40 -4.55 -4.16
C LEU A 265 -8.30 -5.39 -3.50
N ALA A 266 -7.11 -4.81 -3.30
CA ALA A 266 -5.96 -5.49 -2.71
C ALA A 266 -6.22 -5.99 -1.29
N VAL A 267 -6.91 -5.21 -0.45
CA VAL A 267 -7.22 -5.61 0.93
C VAL A 267 -8.56 -6.34 1.06
N GLY A 268 -9.52 -5.99 0.21
CA GLY A 268 -10.87 -6.54 0.19
C GLY A 268 -10.89 -8.03 -0.15
N VAL A 269 -9.98 -8.48 -1.03
CA VAL A 269 -9.86 -9.90 -1.39
C VAL A 269 -9.55 -10.77 -0.17
N PHE A 270 -8.80 -10.26 0.81
CA PHE A 270 -8.46 -10.98 2.04
C PHE A 270 -9.57 -10.98 3.09
N ASN A 271 -10.59 -10.11 2.96
CA ASN A 271 -11.81 -10.22 3.77
C ASN A 271 -12.60 -11.48 3.41
N ILE A 272 -12.61 -11.85 2.13
CA ILE A 272 -13.35 -13.02 1.62
C ILE A 272 -12.49 -14.29 1.77
N PHE A 273 -11.25 -14.23 1.28
CA PHE A 273 -10.31 -15.35 1.32
C PHE A 273 -9.38 -15.20 2.52
N HIS A 274 -9.94 -15.28 3.73
CA HIS A 274 -9.14 -15.04 4.93
C HIS A 274 -8.15 -16.19 5.18
N PRO A 275 -6.84 -15.89 5.37
CA PRO A 275 -5.80 -16.90 5.60
C PRO A 275 -6.11 -17.85 6.78
N GLY A 276 -6.81 -17.36 7.81
CA GLY A 276 -7.18 -18.15 8.99
C GLY A 276 -8.26 -19.23 8.75
N TRP A 277 -8.90 -19.25 7.58
CA TRP A 277 -9.79 -20.34 7.17
C TRP A 277 -9.11 -21.34 6.25
N LEU A 278 -8.16 -20.87 5.45
CA LEU A 278 -7.64 -21.58 4.30
C LEU A 278 -6.24 -22.17 4.55
N LEU A 279 -5.50 -21.66 5.54
CA LEU A 279 -4.22 -22.24 5.97
C LEU A 279 -4.44 -23.33 7.04
N PRO A 280 -3.80 -24.51 6.90
CA PRO A 280 -3.75 -25.50 7.96
C PRO A 280 -3.20 -24.87 9.25
N LYS A 281 -3.79 -25.20 10.40
CA LYS A 281 -3.22 -24.80 11.70
C LYS A 281 -1.79 -25.34 11.76
N ASN A 282 -0.83 -24.52 12.18
CA ASN A 282 0.58 -24.91 12.38
C ASN A 282 0.66 -26.10 13.35
N THR A 283 0.53 -27.32 12.85
CA THR A 283 1.15 -28.48 13.48
C THR A 283 2.60 -28.45 13.02
N PRO A 284 3.58 -28.25 13.92
CA PRO A 284 4.98 -28.33 13.54
C PRO A 284 5.23 -29.73 12.96
N LYS A 285 5.41 -29.82 11.65
CA LYS A 285 5.90 -31.04 11.02
C LYS A 285 7.40 -31.11 11.30
N PRO A 286 7.92 -32.20 11.90
CA PRO A 286 9.35 -32.35 12.12
C PRO A 286 10.08 -32.25 10.77
N PHE A 287 11.13 -31.44 10.74
CA PHE A 287 12.08 -31.34 9.64
C PHE A 287 12.76 -32.70 9.50
N HIS A 288 12.30 -33.51 8.54
CA HIS A 288 12.84 -34.79 8.02
C HIS A 288 11.76 -35.88 8.00
N GLU A 289 10.90 -35.84 6.99
CA GLU A 289 10.48 -37.09 6.36
C GLU A 289 10.90 -37.02 4.88
N PRO A 290 11.91 -37.79 4.45
CA PRO A 290 12.25 -37.87 3.05
C PRO A 290 11.08 -38.49 2.27
N ILE A 291 10.70 -37.83 1.17
CA ILE A 291 9.56 -38.17 0.29
C ILE A 291 9.80 -39.47 -0.51
N TYR A 292 10.93 -40.17 -0.28
CA TYR A 292 11.32 -41.35 -1.03
C TYR A 292 12.02 -42.37 -0.15
N SER A 293 11.33 -43.49 0.12
CA SER A 293 11.97 -44.72 0.63
C SER A 293 11.98 -45.72 -0.54
N PRO A 294 13.14 -45.94 -1.21
CA PRO A 294 13.24 -47.00 -2.21
C PRO A 294 13.21 -48.35 -1.49
N GLY A 295 12.20 -49.15 -1.84
CA GLY A 295 12.01 -50.58 -1.60
C GLY A 295 12.97 -51.31 -0.65
N ALA A 296 12.41 -51.81 0.46
CA ALA A 296 12.83 -53.09 1.02
C ALA A 296 11.69 -54.09 0.79
N THR A 297 11.80 -54.75 -0.35
CA THR A 297 11.02 -55.87 -0.84
C THR A 297 11.10 -57.06 0.14
N GLU A 298 9.97 -57.75 0.28
CA GLU A 298 9.76 -59.16 0.64
C GLU A 298 10.92 -59.93 1.31
N MET A 299 10.72 -60.32 2.57
CA MET A 299 11.23 -61.58 3.11
C MET A 299 10.05 -62.38 3.68
N GLN A 300 9.48 -63.24 2.84
CA GLN A 300 8.86 -64.52 3.21
C GLN A 300 9.20 -65.54 2.13
#